data_AF-A0A8H7W6Z4-F1
#
_entry.id   AF-A0A8H7W6Z4-F1
#
_cell.length_a   1.000
_cell.length_b   1.000
_cell.length_c   1.000
_cell.angle_alpha   90.00
_cell.angle_beta   90.00
_cell.angle_gamma   90.00
#
_symmetry.space_group_name_H-M   'P 1'
#
loop_
_entity.id
_entity.type
_entity.pdbx_description
1 polymer ?
#
loop_
_entity_poly.entity_id
_entity_poly.type
_entity_poly.pdbx_seq_one_letter_code
_entity_poly.pdbx_strand_id
1 'polypeptide(L)'
;MATRLGYIKSEIGLYRTLSSLFGENFFPDGKSPKKDFVGAFTSKSILNLYREAEWIPERVPEQDIPAVSAPASMRIAQAKVTRDPETGKETLKRTSLVNRMEAAGMDMEKLVSIGRKLRSLGKQEESTITPEMLAAAKVSAPPGYEVTIGSLPTKSDRLGGGIVDNRGLLDVLKMDIKGDVNGHRLLSSCNYLLLTITMIAVFTQIEEELKKRRNRLWVRAYEKNETMRKETRLSLTMLILGEKDDECLEVVAEAFEKMRAGFGDFVYWDELDIQGWEGTMGS
;
A
#
# COMPACT_ATOMS: atom_id res chain seq x y z
N MET A 1 6.35 15.26 19.63
CA MET A 1 6.01 16.62 20.11
C MET A 1 5.50 16.59 21.55
N ALA A 2 4.49 15.78 21.87
CA ALA A 2 3.96 15.63 23.23
C ALA A 2 5.00 15.17 24.28
N THR A 3 5.89 14.24 23.92
CA THR A 3 7.04 13.82 24.77
C THR A 3 8.03 14.94 25.04
N ARG A 4 8.32 15.79 24.04
CA ARG A 4 9.22 16.96 24.21
C ARG A 4 8.61 18.05 25.09
N LEU A 5 7.28 18.09 25.17
CA LEU A 5 6.53 19.03 25.99
C LEU A 5 6.18 18.47 27.38
N GLY A 6 6.58 17.24 27.70
CA GLY A 6 6.41 16.63 29.03
C GLY A 6 5.02 16.03 29.31
N TYR A 7 4.08 16.10 28.37
CA TYR A 7 2.72 15.57 28.60
C TYR A 7 2.65 14.03 28.58
N ILE A 8 3.60 13.35 27.91
CA ILE A 8 3.65 11.88 27.83
C ILE A 8 5.05 11.41 28.24
N LYS A 9 5.13 10.37 29.09
CA LYS A 9 6.35 9.79 29.66
C LYS A 9 7.34 9.26 28.62
N SER A 10 6.83 8.71 27.52
CA SER A 10 7.63 8.15 26.42
C SER A 10 6.79 8.00 25.16
N GLU A 11 7.43 7.88 24.00
CA GLU A 11 6.71 7.72 22.74
C GLU A 11 5.82 6.48 22.76
N ILE A 12 4.64 6.61 22.16
CA ILE A 12 3.69 5.50 22.05
C ILE A 12 3.89 4.86 20.68
N GLY A 13 4.30 3.59 20.70
CA GLY A 13 4.71 2.84 19.51
C GLY A 13 3.67 2.89 18.40
N LEU A 14 2.38 2.70 18.71
CA LEU A 14 1.30 2.80 17.74
C LEU A 14 1.33 4.13 16.97
N TYR A 15 1.26 5.27 17.65
CA TYR A 15 1.13 6.57 16.98
C TYR A 15 2.39 6.99 16.25
N ARG A 16 3.57 6.61 16.77
CA ARG A 16 4.84 6.80 16.05
C ARG A 16 4.84 6.01 14.74
N THR A 17 4.51 4.73 14.80
CA THR A 17 4.49 3.86 13.63
C THR A 17 3.42 4.28 12.65
N LEU A 18 2.22 4.63 13.11
CA LEU A 18 1.19 5.22 12.26
C LEU A 18 1.71 6.50 11.60
N SER A 19 2.36 7.41 12.33
CA SER A 19 2.92 8.62 11.73
C SER A 19 3.97 8.32 10.65
N SER A 20 4.80 7.30 10.85
CA SER A 20 5.80 6.86 9.86
C SER A 20 5.15 6.18 8.66
N LEU A 21 4.24 5.24 8.91
CA LEU A 21 3.54 4.47 7.89
C LEU A 21 2.59 5.33 7.07
N PHE A 22 1.81 6.20 7.71
CA PHE A 22 0.96 7.16 7.02
C PHE A 22 1.79 8.11 6.16
N GLY A 23 2.98 8.54 6.60
CA GLY A 23 3.82 9.44 5.80
C GLY A 23 4.32 8.83 4.49
N GLU A 24 4.73 7.56 4.52
CA GLU A 24 5.55 6.96 3.45
C GLU A 24 4.91 5.75 2.75
N ASN A 25 4.04 5.00 3.41
CA ASN A 25 3.63 3.66 2.95
C ASN A 25 2.10 3.46 2.86
N PHE A 26 1.31 4.25 3.58
CA PHE A 26 -0.14 4.04 3.66
C PHE A 26 -0.90 4.60 2.46
N PHE A 27 -0.50 5.79 2.01
CA PHE A 27 -1.25 6.49 0.98
C PHE A 27 -0.87 6.03 -0.42
N PRO A 28 -1.79 6.15 -1.40
CA PRO A 28 -1.46 5.94 -2.80
C PRO A 28 -0.19 6.71 -3.17
N ASP A 29 0.76 5.99 -3.76
CA ASP A 29 2.02 6.53 -4.30
C ASP A 29 3.02 7.05 -3.24
N GLY A 30 2.86 6.62 -1.98
CA GLY A 30 3.84 6.83 -0.91
C GLY A 30 3.93 8.29 -0.44
N LYS A 31 2.85 9.05 -0.62
CA LYS A 31 2.78 10.47 -0.24
C LYS A 31 1.46 10.79 0.41
N SER A 32 1.51 11.54 1.51
CA SER A 32 0.31 12.07 2.15
C SER A 32 -0.56 12.88 1.16
N PRO A 33 -1.87 12.57 1.06
CA PRO A 33 -2.77 13.29 0.18
C PRO A 33 -2.82 14.76 0.62
N LYS A 34 -2.65 15.67 -0.35
CA LYS A 34 -2.85 17.12 -0.14
C LYS A 34 -4.31 17.53 -0.36
N LYS A 35 -5.11 16.64 -0.94
CA LYS A 35 -6.53 16.75 -1.29
C LYS A 35 -7.12 15.35 -1.41
N ASP A 36 -8.44 15.23 -1.33
CA ASP A 36 -9.17 13.95 -1.44
C ASP A 36 -8.71 12.88 -0.45
N PHE A 37 -8.75 13.23 0.85
CA PHE A 37 -8.40 12.32 1.93
C PHE A 37 -9.31 11.08 1.94
N VAL A 38 -10.61 11.24 1.65
CA VAL A 38 -11.57 10.13 1.60
C VAL A 38 -11.15 9.10 0.56
N GLY A 39 -10.87 9.53 -0.68
CA GLY A 39 -10.40 8.63 -1.73
C GLY A 39 -9.12 7.88 -1.36
N ALA A 40 -8.20 8.53 -0.63
CA ALA A 40 -6.97 7.90 -0.16
C ALA A 40 -7.23 6.80 0.90
N PHE A 41 -8.16 7.04 1.83
CA PHE A 41 -8.56 6.08 2.87
C PHE A 41 -9.45 4.95 2.34
N THR A 42 -10.20 5.19 1.26
CA THR A 42 -11.02 4.16 0.59
C THR A 42 -10.28 3.45 -0.54
N SER A 43 -8.96 3.64 -0.65
CA SER A 43 -8.17 2.99 -1.67
C SER A 43 -8.18 1.47 -1.48
N LYS A 44 -8.33 0.75 -2.60
CA LYS A 44 -8.38 -0.71 -2.57
C LYS A 44 -6.97 -1.28 -2.43
N SER A 45 -6.83 -2.32 -1.61
CA SER A 45 -5.63 -3.16 -1.60
C SER A 45 -5.45 -3.86 -2.94
N ILE A 46 -4.22 -4.28 -3.27
CA ILE A 46 -3.97 -4.99 -4.53
C ILE A 46 -4.77 -6.31 -4.59
N LEU A 47 -4.96 -6.95 -3.44
CA LEU A 47 -5.76 -8.17 -3.32
C LEU A 47 -7.23 -7.93 -3.71
N ASN A 48 -7.81 -6.82 -3.28
CA ASN A 48 -9.17 -6.46 -3.68
C ASN A 48 -9.25 -6.17 -5.18
N LEU A 49 -8.27 -5.44 -5.73
CA LEU A 49 -8.20 -5.15 -7.17
C LEU A 49 -8.12 -6.42 -8.01
N TYR A 50 -7.25 -7.36 -7.63
CA TYR A 50 -7.14 -8.63 -8.33
C TYR A 50 -8.37 -9.50 -8.17
N ARG A 51 -8.97 -9.57 -6.98
CA ARG A 51 -10.22 -10.33 -6.79
C ARG A 51 -11.35 -9.81 -7.69
N GLU A 52 -11.53 -8.49 -7.76
CA GLU A 52 -12.52 -7.87 -8.65
C GLU A 52 -12.21 -8.08 -10.13
N ALA A 53 -10.92 -8.19 -10.47
CA ALA A 53 -10.43 -8.49 -11.80
C ALA A 53 -10.34 -10.01 -12.10
N GLU A 54 -10.93 -10.87 -11.27
CA GLU A 54 -10.86 -12.34 -11.39
C GLU A 54 -9.42 -12.88 -11.49
N TRP A 55 -8.49 -12.24 -10.78
CA TRP A 55 -7.05 -12.53 -10.79
C TRP A 55 -6.36 -12.32 -12.14
N ILE A 56 -6.93 -11.46 -12.99
CA ILE A 56 -6.35 -11.08 -14.29
C ILE A 56 -5.89 -9.61 -14.22
N PRO A 57 -4.59 -9.32 -14.00
CA PRO A 57 -4.10 -7.96 -13.77
C PRO A 57 -4.44 -6.96 -14.89
N GLU A 58 -4.57 -7.42 -16.14
CA GLU A 58 -4.92 -6.59 -17.30
C GLU A 58 -6.35 -6.06 -17.24
N ARG A 59 -7.24 -6.73 -16.49
CA ARG A 59 -8.62 -6.27 -16.29
C ARG A 59 -8.70 -5.14 -15.25
N VAL A 60 -7.66 -4.93 -14.45
CA VAL A 60 -7.61 -3.81 -13.49
C VAL A 60 -7.54 -2.49 -14.28
N PRO A 61 -8.50 -1.55 -14.08
CA PRO A 61 -8.51 -0.27 -14.77
C PRO A 61 -7.28 0.57 -14.44
N GLU A 62 -6.77 1.33 -15.43
CA GLU A 62 -5.52 2.09 -15.27
C GLU A 62 -5.57 3.07 -14.08
N GLN A 63 -6.72 3.70 -13.82
CA GLN A 63 -6.91 4.63 -12.71
C GLN A 63 -6.73 3.98 -11.34
N ASP A 64 -7.04 2.68 -11.22
CA ASP A 64 -7.01 1.95 -9.96
C ASP A 64 -5.65 1.28 -9.72
N ILE A 65 -4.82 1.15 -10.77
CA ILE A 65 -3.48 0.56 -10.66
C ILE A 65 -2.58 1.44 -9.77
N PRO A 66 -2.00 0.92 -8.69
CA PRO A 66 -1.00 1.63 -7.89
C PRO A 66 0.21 2.08 -8.73
N ALA A 67 0.72 3.31 -8.58
CA ALA A 67 1.79 3.79 -9.46
C ALA A 67 3.09 2.98 -9.31
N VAL A 68 3.42 2.59 -8.08
CA VAL A 68 4.59 1.75 -7.78
C VAL A 68 4.11 0.30 -7.59
N SER A 69 3.84 -0.40 -8.69
CA SER A 69 3.42 -1.80 -8.68
C SER A 69 3.85 -2.57 -9.92
N ALA A 70 3.74 -3.89 -9.85
CA ALA A 70 4.00 -4.77 -10.98
C ALA A 70 3.06 -4.49 -12.20
N PRO A 71 1.71 -4.36 -12.06
CA PRO A 71 0.83 -4.05 -13.18
C PRO A 71 1.11 -2.67 -13.75
N ALA A 72 1.51 -1.68 -12.94
CA ALA A 72 1.95 -0.39 -13.48
C ALA A 72 3.15 -0.57 -14.41
N SER A 73 4.15 -1.33 -13.98
CA SER A 73 5.35 -1.62 -14.76
C SER A 73 5.02 -2.38 -16.06
N MET A 74 4.07 -3.32 -16.01
CA MET A 74 3.58 -4.03 -17.20
C MET A 74 2.88 -3.08 -18.19
N ARG A 75 2.02 -2.17 -17.70
CA ARG A 75 1.36 -1.16 -18.55
C ARG A 75 2.38 -0.23 -19.22
N ILE A 76 3.43 0.17 -18.50
CA ILE A 76 4.54 0.93 -19.08
C ILE A 76 5.29 0.13 -20.14
N ALA A 77 5.48 -1.18 -19.94
CA ALA A 77 6.10 -2.05 -20.93
C ALA A 77 5.25 -2.20 -22.20
N GLN A 78 3.92 -2.12 -22.09
CA GLN A 78 2.97 -2.14 -23.21
C GLN A 78 2.78 -0.77 -23.87
N ALA A 79 3.09 0.31 -23.15
CA ALA A 79 2.89 1.66 -23.64
C ALA A 79 3.76 1.96 -24.87
N LYS A 80 3.16 2.69 -25.82
CA LYS A 80 3.85 3.11 -27.04
C LYS A 80 4.96 4.11 -26.69
N VAL A 81 6.19 3.77 -27.05
CA VAL A 81 7.34 4.67 -26.98
C VAL A 81 7.36 5.55 -28.22
N THR A 82 7.47 6.85 -28.01
CA THR A 82 7.69 7.87 -29.05
C THR A 82 9.12 8.36 -28.95
N ARG A 83 9.80 8.46 -30.09
CA ARG A 83 11.16 8.99 -30.17
C ARG A 83 11.11 10.36 -30.82
N ASP A 84 11.67 11.34 -30.13
CA ASP A 84 11.86 12.68 -30.69
C ASP A 84 12.88 12.60 -31.85
N PRO A 85 12.51 13.05 -33.06
CA PRO A 85 13.39 12.98 -34.23
C PRO A 85 14.58 13.95 -34.17
N GLU A 86 14.49 15.06 -33.43
CA GLU A 86 15.57 16.05 -33.33
C GLU A 86 16.56 15.71 -32.21
N THR A 87 16.04 15.28 -31.06
CA THR A 87 16.88 15.01 -29.87
C THR A 87 17.22 13.53 -29.71
N GLY A 88 16.57 12.64 -30.46
CA GLY A 88 16.70 11.19 -30.35
C GLY A 88 16.14 10.62 -29.04
N LYS A 89 15.57 11.46 -28.17
CA LYS A 89 15.10 11.10 -26.83
C LYS A 89 13.80 10.31 -26.89
N GLU A 90 13.77 9.18 -26.19
CA GLU A 90 12.58 8.35 -26.05
C GLU A 90 11.67 8.87 -24.94
N THR A 91 10.38 8.88 -25.20
CA THR A 91 9.32 9.29 -24.28
C THR A 91 8.15 8.32 -24.36
N LEU A 92 7.32 8.28 -23.33
CA LEU A 92 6.09 7.51 -23.31
C LEU A 92 4.91 8.43 -23.55
N LYS A 93 3.86 7.91 -24.19
CA LYS A 93 2.56 8.60 -24.26
C LYS A 93 2.14 8.98 -22.83
N ARG A 94 1.80 10.25 -22.63
CA ARG A 94 1.30 10.75 -21.36
C ARG A 94 -0.05 10.15 -21.04
N THR A 95 -0.13 9.37 -19.97
CA THR A 95 -1.36 8.82 -19.42
C THR A 95 -1.48 9.19 -17.93
N SER A 96 -2.63 8.89 -17.33
CA SER A 96 -2.84 9.11 -15.90
C SER A 96 -1.82 8.33 -15.06
N LEU A 97 -1.51 7.09 -15.45
CA LEU A 97 -0.51 6.26 -14.79
C LEU A 97 0.89 6.86 -14.89
N VAL A 98 1.33 7.31 -16.07
CA VAL A 98 2.65 7.93 -16.25
C VAL A 98 2.82 9.14 -15.35
N ASN A 99 1.79 10.00 -15.26
CA ASN A 99 1.83 11.17 -14.40
C ASN A 99 1.88 10.80 -12.91
N ARG A 100 1.19 9.74 -12.47
CA ARG A 100 1.24 9.25 -11.08
C ARG A 100 2.59 8.62 -10.76
N MET A 101 3.19 7.88 -11.69
CA MET A 101 4.54 7.31 -11.51
C MET A 101 5.62 8.38 -11.42
N GLU A 102 5.53 9.44 -12.24
CA GLU A 102 6.40 10.61 -12.10
C GLU A 102 6.19 11.33 -10.77
N ALA A 103 4.93 11.52 -10.35
CA ALA A 103 4.62 12.08 -9.05
C ALA A 103 5.18 11.22 -7.91
N ALA A 104 5.31 9.90 -8.08
CA ALA A 104 5.96 8.98 -7.17
C ALA A 104 7.51 8.98 -7.26
N GLY A 105 8.12 9.79 -8.14
CA GLY A 105 9.57 9.94 -8.26
C GLY A 105 10.22 9.10 -9.38
N MET A 106 9.43 8.45 -10.24
CA MET A 106 9.93 7.78 -11.45
C MET A 106 9.93 8.74 -12.64
N ASP A 107 11.07 9.37 -12.92
CA ASP A 107 11.22 10.21 -14.10
C ASP A 107 11.03 9.43 -15.42
N MET A 108 10.78 10.15 -16.52
CA MET A 108 10.53 9.57 -17.84
C MET A 108 11.64 8.62 -18.31
N GLU A 109 12.90 8.89 -17.97
CA GLU A 109 14.04 8.06 -18.36
C GLU A 109 13.99 6.70 -17.64
N LYS A 110 13.71 6.69 -16.34
CA LYS A 110 13.47 5.46 -15.58
C LYS A 110 12.28 4.68 -16.12
N LEU A 111 11.17 5.34 -16.45
CA LEU A 111 9.98 4.69 -17.00
C LEU A 111 10.27 4.00 -18.34
N VAL A 112 10.97 4.69 -19.25
CA VAL A 112 11.41 4.11 -20.52
C VAL A 112 12.35 2.92 -20.28
N SER A 113 13.28 3.04 -19.33
CA SER A 113 14.22 1.97 -18.94
C SER A 113 13.50 0.72 -18.41
N ILE A 114 12.51 0.90 -17.53
CA ILE A 114 11.66 -0.19 -17.01
C ILE A 114 10.96 -0.90 -18.15
N GLY A 115 10.30 -0.14 -19.04
CA GLY A 115 9.60 -0.71 -20.18
C GLY A 115 10.52 -1.49 -21.12
N ARG A 116 11.75 -1.00 -21.34
CA ARG A 116 12.76 -1.70 -22.15
C ARG A 116 13.20 -3.00 -21.49
N LYS A 117 13.51 -2.98 -20.19
CA LYS A 117 13.97 -4.15 -19.42
C LYS A 117 12.90 -5.26 -19.39
N LEU A 118 11.64 -4.90 -19.18
CA LEU A 118 10.54 -5.87 -19.19
C LEU A 118 10.30 -6.48 -20.57
N ARG A 119 10.38 -5.68 -21.64
CA ARG A 119 10.29 -6.22 -23.02
C ARG A 119 11.47 -7.12 -23.39
N SER A 120 12.67 -6.90 -22.83
CA SER A 120 13.80 -7.80 -23.03
C SER A 120 13.66 -9.11 -22.26
N LEU A 121 13.01 -9.10 -21.10
CA LEU A 121 12.73 -10.32 -20.32
C LEU A 121 11.77 -11.25 -21.06
N GLY A 122 10.72 -10.72 -21.70
CA GLY A 122 9.81 -11.53 -22.53
C GLY A 122 10.45 -12.11 -23.81
N LYS A 123 11.67 -11.68 -24.15
CA LYS A 123 12.47 -12.18 -25.28
C LYS A 123 13.56 -13.17 -24.85
N GLN A 124 13.88 -13.29 -23.56
CA GLN A 124 14.85 -14.27 -23.09
C GLN A 124 14.16 -15.55 -22.62
N GLU A 125 14.66 -16.65 -23.18
CA GLU A 125 14.41 -18.06 -22.83
C GLU A 125 13.00 -18.61 -23.12
N GLU A 126 12.80 -19.00 -24.38
CA GLU A 126 12.22 -20.33 -24.60
C GLU A 126 13.16 -21.34 -23.94
N SER A 127 12.83 -21.78 -22.72
CA SER A 127 13.48 -22.95 -22.11
C SER A 127 13.25 -24.13 -23.06
N THR A 128 14.23 -24.42 -23.89
CA THR A 128 14.15 -25.47 -24.89
C THR A 128 14.33 -26.79 -24.16
N ILE A 129 13.25 -27.54 -23.95
CA ILE A 129 13.33 -28.91 -23.45
C ILE A 129 14.22 -29.68 -24.43
N THR A 130 15.40 -30.11 -24.00
CA THR A 130 16.30 -30.87 -24.86
C THR A 130 15.75 -32.29 -25.06
N PRO A 131 16.06 -32.97 -26.18
CA PRO A 131 15.68 -34.35 -26.41
C PRO A 131 16.11 -35.30 -25.27
N GLU A 132 17.23 -35.00 -24.62
CA GLU A 132 17.79 -35.74 -23.48
C GLU A 132 16.93 -35.58 -22.21
N MET A 133 16.46 -34.36 -21.91
CA MET A 133 15.55 -34.12 -20.79
C MET A 133 14.22 -34.83 -20.98
N LEU A 134 13.70 -34.87 -22.22
CA LEU A 134 12.48 -35.62 -22.54
C LEU A 134 12.68 -37.13 -22.37
N ALA A 135 13.82 -37.66 -22.83
CA ALA A 135 14.14 -39.08 -22.70
C ALA A 135 14.25 -39.49 -21.22
N ALA A 136 14.93 -38.69 -20.40
CA ALA A 136 15.04 -38.91 -18.96
C ALA A 136 13.67 -38.88 -18.25
N ALA A 137 12.79 -37.94 -18.64
CA ALA A 137 11.44 -37.84 -18.09
C ALA A 137 10.56 -39.04 -18.46
N LYS A 138 10.67 -39.54 -19.70
CA LYS A 138 9.96 -40.75 -20.16
C LYS A 138 10.40 -42.01 -19.41
N VAL A 139 11.70 -42.17 -19.16
CA VAL A 139 12.24 -43.30 -18.38
C VAL A 139 11.79 -43.25 -16.93
N SER A 140 11.59 -42.06 -16.38
CA SER A 140 11.19 -41.86 -14.98
C SER A 140 9.67 -41.86 -14.75
N ALA A 141 8.88 -42.04 -15.80
CA ALA A 141 7.42 -41.98 -15.72
C ALA A 141 6.83 -43.27 -15.08
N PRO A 142 5.87 -43.15 -14.14
CA PRO A 142 5.18 -44.32 -13.58
C PRO A 142 4.42 -45.13 -14.65
N PRO A 143 4.17 -46.44 -14.42
CA PRO A 143 3.41 -47.26 -15.35
C PRO A 143 2.03 -46.65 -15.65
N GLY A 144 1.73 -46.44 -16.94
CA GLY A 144 0.47 -45.87 -17.42
C GLY A 144 0.47 -44.36 -17.67
N TYR A 145 1.59 -43.66 -17.44
CA TYR A 145 1.72 -42.23 -17.76
C TYR A 145 2.49 -42.00 -19.06
N GLU A 146 1.87 -41.34 -20.04
CA GLU A 146 2.56 -40.84 -21.23
C GLU A 146 3.13 -39.45 -20.96
N VAL A 147 4.46 -39.31 -21.11
CA VAL A 147 5.13 -38.00 -21.08
C VAL A 147 5.25 -37.50 -22.52
N THR A 148 4.36 -36.57 -22.89
CA THR A 148 4.42 -35.84 -24.15
C THR A 148 4.88 -34.40 -23.91
N ILE A 149 5.63 -33.86 -24.88
CA ILE A 149 5.85 -32.41 -24.93
C ILE A 149 4.54 -31.80 -25.43
N GLY A 150 3.81 -31.14 -24.53
CA GLY A 150 2.69 -30.29 -24.93
C GLY A 150 3.18 -29.22 -25.91
N SER A 151 2.32 -28.76 -26.81
CA SER A 151 2.65 -27.68 -27.74
C SER A 151 3.31 -26.51 -27.01
N LEU A 152 4.41 -25.98 -27.56
CA LEU A 152 5.06 -24.77 -27.05
C LEU A 152 4.00 -23.69 -26.79
N PRO A 153 4.04 -23.01 -25.64
CA PRO A 153 3.07 -21.98 -25.32
C PRO A 153 3.02 -20.96 -26.45
N THR A 154 1.86 -20.84 -27.06
CA THR A 154 1.60 -19.92 -28.15
C THR A 154 1.56 -18.48 -27.61
N LYS A 155 1.69 -17.47 -28.48
CA LYS A 155 1.58 -16.06 -28.05
C LYS A 155 0.26 -15.75 -27.34
N SER A 156 -0.81 -16.52 -27.59
CA SER A 156 -2.09 -16.44 -26.88
C SER A 156 -2.06 -16.96 -25.44
N ASP A 157 -1.07 -17.78 -25.08
CA ASP A 157 -0.90 -18.31 -23.72
C ASP A 157 -0.14 -17.34 -22.80
N ARG A 158 0.27 -16.18 -23.33
CA ARG A 158 1.02 -15.14 -22.61
C ARG A 158 0.11 -13.96 -22.28
N LEU A 159 -0.09 -13.70 -20.98
CA LEU A 159 -0.80 -12.52 -20.49
C LEU A 159 0.04 -11.25 -20.72
N GLY A 160 -0.61 -10.09 -20.72
CA GLY A 160 0.05 -8.80 -20.90
C GLY A 160 0.57 -8.52 -22.31
N GLY A 161 -0.07 -9.05 -23.36
CA GLY A 161 0.33 -8.81 -24.76
C GLY A 161 1.62 -9.54 -25.16
N GLY A 162 1.92 -10.67 -24.51
CA GLY A 162 3.10 -11.48 -24.83
C GLY A 162 4.38 -11.15 -24.06
N ILE A 163 4.31 -10.22 -23.10
CA ILE A 163 5.48 -9.71 -22.36
C ILE A 163 5.91 -10.68 -21.26
N VAL A 164 4.98 -11.36 -20.61
CA VAL A 164 5.25 -12.26 -19.48
C VAL A 164 4.54 -13.59 -19.71
N ASP A 165 5.22 -14.70 -19.42
CA ASP A 165 4.61 -16.02 -19.41
C ASP A 165 3.81 -16.26 -18.12
N ASN A 166 3.09 -17.38 -18.02
CA ASN A 166 2.26 -17.67 -16.85
C ASN A 166 3.09 -17.74 -15.55
N ARG A 167 4.34 -18.22 -15.62
CA ARG A 167 5.24 -18.25 -14.46
C ARG A 167 5.65 -16.86 -14.03
N GLY A 168 6.10 -16.02 -14.97
CA GLY A 168 6.46 -14.64 -14.66
C GLY A 168 5.27 -13.82 -14.16
N LEU A 169 4.04 -14.15 -14.58
CA LEU A 169 2.83 -13.55 -14.01
C LEU A 169 2.68 -13.90 -12.53
N LEU A 170 2.90 -15.16 -12.15
CA LEU A 170 2.87 -15.55 -10.74
C LEU A 170 3.95 -14.83 -9.93
N ASP A 171 5.13 -14.59 -10.50
CA ASP A 171 6.19 -13.80 -9.86
C ASP A 171 5.78 -12.33 -9.67
N VAL A 172 5.12 -11.73 -10.66
CA VAL A 172 4.51 -10.39 -10.60
C VAL A 172 3.47 -10.31 -9.49
N LEU A 173 2.51 -11.24 -9.48
CA LEU A 173 1.47 -11.31 -8.44
C LEU A 173 2.08 -11.49 -7.05
N LYS A 174 3.09 -12.38 -6.92
CA LYS A 174 3.80 -12.61 -5.66
C LYS A 174 4.45 -11.34 -5.14
N MET A 175 5.09 -10.55 -6.00
CA MET A 175 5.74 -9.30 -5.60
C MET A 175 4.72 -8.31 -5.04
N ASP A 176 3.59 -8.12 -5.72
CA ASP A 176 2.57 -7.17 -5.27
C ASP A 176 1.85 -7.64 -4.00
N ILE A 177 1.51 -8.93 -3.90
CA ILE A 177 0.90 -9.49 -2.69
C ILE A 177 1.87 -9.33 -1.52
N LYS A 178 3.16 -9.63 -1.70
CA LYS A 178 4.17 -9.41 -0.66
C LYS A 178 4.24 -7.92 -0.27
N GLY A 179 4.20 -7.01 -1.24
CA GLY A 179 4.17 -5.57 -1.01
C GLY A 179 2.94 -5.11 -0.23
N ASP A 180 1.77 -5.70 -0.50
CA ASP A 180 0.48 -5.35 0.08
C ASP A 180 0.29 -5.87 1.52
N VAL A 181 0.92 -7.01 1.81
CA VAL A 181 0.82 -7.73 3.08
C VAL A 181 1.98 -7.34 4.02
N ASN A 182 3.22 -7.31 3.54
CA ASN A 182 4.42 -7.15 4.39
C ASN A 182 5.34 -6.00 3.99
N GLY A 183 5.12 -5.35 2.84
CA GLY A 183 6.08 -4.41 2.26
C GLY A 183 5.65 -2.95 2.31
N HIS A 184 5.85 -2.25 1.20
CA HIS A 184 5.70 -0.78 1.11
C HIS A 184 4.24 -0.29 1.02
N ARG A 185 3.23 -1.18 0.96
CA ARG A 185 1.81 -0.79 0.90
C ARG A 185 0.96 -1.69 1.78
N LEU A 186 1.00 -1.45 3.08
CA LEU A 186 0.50 -2.36 4.11
C LEU A 186 -1.04 -2.45 4.26
N LEU A 187 -1.81 -2.34 3.18
CA LEU A 187 -3.28 -2.30 3.21
C LEU A 187 -3.92 -3.64 3.58
N SER A 188 -3.17 -4.75 3.51
CA SER A 188 -3.65 -6.08 3.93
C SER A 188 -2.86 -6.65 5.12
N SER A 189 -2.02 -5.84 5.74
CA SER A 189 -1.18 -6.24 6.88
C SER A 189 -1.90 -6.13 8.24
N CYS A 190 -2.86 -5.20 8.33
CA CYS A 190 -3.40 -4.72 9.59
C CYS A 190 -4.87 -5.11 9.81
N ASN A 191 -5.19 -5.42 11.05
CA ASN A 191 -6.54 -5.50 11.58
C ASN A 191 -7.10 -4.09 11.79
N TYR A 192 -7.58 -3.48 10.70
CA TYR A 192 -8.21 -2.15 10.73
C TYR A 192 -9.42 -2.08 11.63
N LEU A 193 -10.15 -3.19 11.83
CA LEU A 193 -11.27 -3.22 12.74
C LEU A 193 -10.81 -3.00 14.18
N LEU A 194 -9.81 -3.76 14.62
CA LEU A 194 -9.26 -3.63 15.97
C LEU A 194 -8.57 -2.27 16.18
N LEU A 195 -7.86 -1.78 15.17
CA LEU A 195 -7.27 -0.44 15.18
C LEU A 195 -8.36 0.63 15.34
N THR A 196 -9.45 0.52 14.59
CA THR A 196 -10.58 1.46 14.65
C THR A 196 -11.27 1.41 16.01
N ILE A 197 -11.52 0.21 16.54
CA ILE A 197 -12.10 0.02 17.89
C ILE A 197 -11.21 0.69 18.93
N THR A 198 -9.89 0.53 18.83
CA THR A 198 -8.94 1.15 19.78
C THR A 198 -8.96 2.67 19.67
N MET A 199 -8.95 3.22 18.45
CA MET A 199 -9.05 4.67 18.25
C MET A 199 -10.37 5.23 18.80
N ILE A 200 -11.48 4.53 18.58
CA ILE A 200 -12.79 4.90 19.15
C ILE A 200 -12.73 4.86 20.67
N ALA A 201 -12.15 3.82 21.28
CA ALA A 201 -12.03 3.72 22.72
C ALA A 201 -11.21 4.88 23.30
N VAL A 202 -10.08 5.24 22.67
CA VAL A 202 -9.23 6.36 23.11
C VAL A 202 -10.01 7.66 23.06
N PHE A 203 -10.70 7.89 21.94
CA PHE A 203 -11.46 9.12 21.76
C PHE A 203 -12.64 9.21 22.75
N THR A 204 -13.33 8.10 23.01
CA THR A 204 -14.40 8.04 24.02
C THR A 204 -13.87 8.39 25.41
N GLN A 205 -12.69 7.90 25.79
CA GLN A 205 -12.07 8.24 27.08
C GLN A 205 -11.74 9.74 27.19
N ILE A 206 -11.23 10.33 26.11
CA ILE A 206 -10.98 11.79 26.02
C ILE A 206 -12.30 12.56 26.18
N GLU A 207 -13.34 12.18 25.43
CA GLU A 207 -14.65 12.82 25.47
C GLU A 207 -15.28 12.77 26.87
N GLU A 208 -15.25 11.61 27.52
CA GLU A 208 -15.80 11.43 28.86
C GLU A 208 -15.09 12.29 29.89
N GLU A 209 -13.76 12.35 29.84
CA GLU A 209 -12.98 13.09 30.81
C GLU A 209 -13.11 14.61 30.62
N LEU A 210 -13.06 15.10 29.37
CA LEU A 210 -13.31 16.50 29.07
C LEU A 210 -14.73 16.93 29.42
N LYS A 211 -15.72 16.04 29.22
CA LYS A 211 -17.10 16.28 29.61
C LYS A 211 -17.24 16.43 31.13
N LYS A 212 -16.63 15.54 31.92
CA LYS A 212 -16.63 15.61 33.39
C LYS A 212 -16.06 16.94 33.90
N ARG A 213 -14.96 17.39 33.29
CA ARG A 213 -14.29 18.65 33.61
C ARG A 213 -15.00 19.89 33.04
N ARG A 214 -16.03 19.70 32.21
CA ARG A 214 -16.71 20.78 31.46
C ARG A 214 -15.69 21.65 30.69
N ASN A 215 -14.67 21.01 30.12
CA ASN A 215 -13.60 21.70 29.41
C ASN A 215 -14.17 22.60 28.31
N ARG A 216 -13.57 23.79 28.17
CA ARG A 216 -14.02 24.85 27.26
C ARG A 216 -14.13 24.40 25.80
N LEU A 217 -13.16 23.62 25.32
CA LEU A 217 -13.14 23.14 23.93
C LEU A 217 -14.22 22.09 23.69
N TRP A 218 -14.44 21.19 24.65
CA TRP A 218 -15.51 20.20 24.58
C TRP A 218 -16.90 20.88 24.55
N VAL A 219 -17.17 21.83 25.45
CA VAL A 219 -18.44 22.57 25.47
C VAL A 219 -18.66 23.33 24.14
N ARG A 220 -17.59 23.89 23.57
CA ARG A 220 -17.65 24.58 22.28
C ARG A 220 -18.05 23.64 21.14
N ALA A 221 -17.40 22.47 21.05
CA ALA A 221 -17.65 21.49 20.00
C ALA A 221 -19.01 20.78 20.14
N TYR A 222 -19.43 20.43 21.36
CA TYR A 222 -20.60 19.57 21.60
C TYR A 222 -21.88 20.33 21.97
N GLU A 223 -21.80 21.54 22.54
CA GLU A 223 -22.99 22.24 23.04
C GLU A 223 -23.27 23.55 22.30
N LYS A 224 -22.25 24.36 22.02
CA LYS A 224 -22.45 25.76 21.59
C LYS A 224 -22.61 25.96 20.08
N ASN A 225 -21.92 25.18 19.25
CA ASN A 225 -21.87 25.43 17.81
C ASN A 225 -22.64 24.35 17.03
N GLU A 226 -23.77 24.74 16.44
CA GLU A 226 -24.65 23.84 15.71
C GLU A 226 -23.99 23.17 14.49
N THR A 227 -23.05 23.84 13.83
CA THR A 227 -22.26 23.25 12.75
C THR A 227 -21.27 22.21 13.27
N MET A 228 -20.60 22.49 14.38
CA MET A 228 -19.64 21.56 15.01
C MET A 228 -20.33 20.31 15.57
N ARG A 229 -21.58 20.43 16.03
CA ARG A 229 -22.38 19.29 16.52
C ARG A 229 -22.67 18.21 15.48
N LYS A 230 -22.54 18.52 14.19
CA LYS A 230 -22.70 17.52 13.12
C LYS A 230 -21.51 16.55 13.06
N GLU A 231 -20.32 17.04 13.35
CA GLU A 231 -19.04 16.32 13.25
C GLU A 231 -18.19 16.60 14.50
N THR A 232 -18.70 16.16 15.66
CA THR A 232 -18.19 16.58 16.97
C THR A 232 -16.73 16.19 17.21
N ARG A 233 -16.36 14.95 16.88
CA ARG A 233 -14.99 14.43 17.07
C ARG A 233 -13.97 15.14 16.19
N LEU A 234 -14.33 15.40 14.93
CA LEU A 234 -13.49 16.17 14.02
C LEU A 234 -13.32 17.61 14.52
N SER A 235 -14.42 18.24 14.93
CA SER A 235 -14.43 19.61 15.45
C SER A 235 -13.56 19.73 16.71
N LEU A 236 -13.70 18.79 17.65
CA LEU A 236 -12.89 18.75 18.86
C LEU A 236 -11.40 18.57 18.53
N THR A 237 -11.06 17.65 17.63
CA THR A 237 -9.67 17.43 17.19
C THR A 237 -9.05 18.71 16.61
N MET A 238 -9.79 19.42 15.76
CA MET A 238 -9.32 20.68 15.17
C MET A 238 -9.11 21.78 16.22
N LEU A 239 -9.99 21.87 17.23
CA LEU A 239 -9.84 22.81 18.34
C LEU A 239 -8.61 22.48 19.20
N ILE A 240 -8.37 21.21 19.50
CA ILE A 240 -7.21 20.76 20.27
C ILE A 240 -5.91 21.14 19.55
N LEU A 241 -5.81 20.85 18.25
CA LEU A 241 -4.62 21.16 17.45
C LEU A 241 -4.39 22.66 17.28
N GLY A 242 -5.47 23.44 17.18
CA GLY A 242 -5.41 24.89 16.94
C GLY A 242 -5.16 25.72 18.21
N GLU A 243 -5.90 25.45 19.28
CA GLU A 243 -5.88 26.26 20.51
C GLU A 243 -4.83 25.79 21.53
N LYS A 244 -4.41 24.51 21.47
CA LYS A 244 -3.40 23.93 22.37
C LYS A 244 -3.67 24.20 23.86
N ASP A 245 -4.93 24.02 24.26
CA ASP A 245 -5.39 24.16 25.64
C ASP A 245 -4.71 23.12 26.55
N ASP A 246 -3.98 23.57 27.57
CA ASP A 246 -3.13 22.70 28.40
C ASP A 246 -3.92 21.60 29.12
N GLU A 247 -5.06 21.95 29.74
CA GLU A 247 -5.94 20.97 30.41
C GLU A 247 -6.42 19.91 29.41
N CYS A 248 -6.76 20.32 28.19
CA CYS A 248 -7.19 19.40 27.16
C CYS A 248 -6.04 18.49 26.68
N LEU A 249 -4.84 19.04 26.50
CA LEU A 249 -3.66 18.28 26.10
C LEU A 249 -3.24 17.25 27.16
N GLU A 250 -3.36 17.59 28.44
CA GLU A 250 -3.14 16.65 29.55
C GLU A 250 -4.12 15.47 29.51
N VAL A 251 -5.41 15.74 29.33
CA VAL A 251 -6.43 14.68 29.22
C VAL A 251 -6.18 13.78 28.01
N VAL A 252 -5.83 14.37 26.87
CA VAL A 252 -5.48 13.63 25.65
C VAL A 252 -4.27 12.75 25.87
N ALA A 253 -3.23 13.29 26.51
CA ALA A 253 -2.02 12.56 26.83
C ALA A 253 -2.27 11.39 27.80
N GLU A 254 -3.05 11.61 28.86
CA GLU A 254 -3.45 10.56 29.78
C GLU A 254 -4.22 9.42 29.10
N ALA A 255 -5.14 9.75 28.19
CA ALA A 255 -5.92 8.74 27.47
C ALA A 255 -5.01 7.87 26.59
N PHE A 256 -4.05 8.50 25.90
CA PHE A 256 -3.04 7.78 25.14
C PHE A 256 -2.10 6.94 26.03
N GLU A 257 -1.77 7.41 27.24
CA GLU A 257 -0.98 6.63 28.20
C GLU A 257 -1.74 5.44 28.82
N LYS A 258 -3.04 5.58 29.04
CA LYS A 258 -3.87 4.49 29.59
C LYS A 258 -4.09 3.37 28.57
N MET A 259 -4.16 3.71 27.28
CA MET A 259 -4.33 2.74 26.20
C MET A 259 -3.11 2.68 25.29
N ARG A 260 -1.97 2.35 25.90
CA ARG A 260 -0.73 2.06 25.17
C ARG A 260 -0.87 0.75 24.41
N ALA A 261 -1.22 0.86 23.14
CA ALA A 261 -1.04 -0.20 22.17
C ALA A 261 0.24 0.05 21.37
N GLY A 262 0.92 -1.04 20.99
CA GLY A 262 1.93 -1.07 19.95
C GLY A 262 1.28 -1.22 18.58
N PHE A 263 1.98 -0.83 17.51
CA PHE A 263 1.46 -1.10 16.16
C PHE A 263 1.38 -2.60 15.88
N GLY A 264 2.32 -3.39 16.42
CA GLY A 264 2.33 -4.86 16.29
C GLY A 264 1.05 -5.53 16.79
N ASP A 265 0.34 -4.93 17.76
CA ASP A 265 -0.93 -5.45 18.28
C ASP A 265 -2.05 -5.48 17.23
N PHE A 266 -1.87 -4.76 16.12
CA PHE A 266 -2.83 -4.67 15.02
C PHE A 266 -2.36 -5.37 13.76
N VAL A 267 -1.18 -5.97 13.73
CA VAL A 267 -0.64 -6.63 12.54
C VAL A 267 -1.00 -8.11 12.61
N TYR A 268 -1.46 -8.70 11.50
CA TYR A 268 -1.79 -10.13 11.44
C TYR A 268 -0.57 -11.06 11.45
N TRP A 269 0.62 -10.48 11.22
CA TRP A 269 1.87 -11.17 10.93
C TRP A 269 2.94 -10.75 11.94
N ASP A 270 3.80 -11.70 12.32
CA ASP A 270 4.83 -11.48 13.33
C ASP A 270 5.96 -10.55 12.85
N GLU A 271 6.23 -10.53 11.55
CA GLU A 271 7.30 -9.72 10.94
C GLU A 271 6.78 -8.94 9.73
N LEU A 272 7.10 -7.63 9.70
CA LEU A 272 6.88 -6.77 8.54
C LEU A 272 8.22 -6.41 7.91
N ASP A 273 8.30 -6.53 6.58
CA ASP A 273 9.48 -6.24 5.76
C ASP A 273 9.45 -4.74 5.38
N ILE A 274 9.47 -3.89 6.41
CA ILE A 274 9.51 -2.43 6.28
C ILE A 274 10.92 -1.99 6.62
N GLN A 275 11.57 -1.23 5.72
CA GLN A 275 12.85 -0.60 6.04
C GLN A 275 12.71 0.23 7.33
N GLY A 276 13.35 -0.20 8.42
CA GLY A 276 13.35 0.46 9.72
C GLY A 276 12.47 -0.17 10.82
N TRP A 277 11.82 -1.31 10.59
CA TRP A 277 11.12 -2.07 11.64
C TRP A 277 12.05 -3.11 12.30
N GLU A 278 12.72 -2.73 13.37
CA GLU A 278 13.34 -3.69 14.30
C GLU A 278 12.27 -4.16 15.29
N GLY A 279 11.57 -5.22 14.91
CA GLY A 279 10.58 -5.88 15.76
C GLY A 279 11.25 -6.59 16.93
N THR A 280 11.43 -5.92 18.06
CA THR A 280 11.58 -6.62 19.34
C THR A 280 10.22 -6.66 20.02
N MET A 281 9.58 -7.84 19.98
CA MET A 281 8.50 -8.16 20.91
C MET A 281 9.07 -8.08 22.33
N GLY A 282 8.60 -7.11 23.11
CA GLY A 282 8.79 -7.11 24.55
C GLY A 282 7.86 -8.16 25.16
N SER A 283 8.45 -9.23 25.69
CA SER A 283 7.84 -10.10 26.70
C SER A 283 7.45 -9.33 27.96
#